data_AF-A0A4Q2FLF4-F1
#
_entry.id   AF-A0A4Q2FLF4-F1
#
_cell.length_a   1.000
_cell.length_b   1.000
_cell.length_c   1.000
_cell.angle_alpha   90.00
_cell.angle_beta   90.00
_cell.angle_gamma   90.00
#
_symmetry.space_group_name_H-M   'P 1'
#
loop_
_entity.id
_entity.type
_entity.pdbx_description
1 polymer ?
#
loop_
_entity_poly.entity_id
_entity_poly.type
_entity_poly.pdbx_seq_one_letter_code
_entity_poly.pdbx_strand_id
1 'polypeptide(L)'
;MREYIKEYKRMRDNHLEDWGYYADPIDWKEFEESNRRIFEKYLKDSKVLSDKVLRVKLYSSLLLDDIKYFAYYAAFLDGDYKQLNNALWQTGRIELMRGGLLASGTIYTDGILKGLFTSFACNDFSVIPSFIPKDLPLLKGTYYPENVINLLHALYYQDEERLSESLLRAQQFLERKKRTGMEEFSVRYFISLARKDVVGISEFLENLCLAYQRRGYPYEKIDKCFADEIHGLYRLVRFFDHSLFEAVSMPSHKTFLKDFEEWQLRNQFPQGQQFYTYPQDMADANRMLTQGLPRIYIEKSGRDLVIDVDRFAVDLSQLI
;
A
#
# COMPACT_ATOMS: atom_id res chain seq x y z
N MET A 1 -14.26 10.52 5.65
CA MET A 1 -14.84 11.33 4.56
C MET A 1 -14.76 12.83 4.85
N ARG A 2 -15.63 13.43 5.69
CA ARG A 2 -15.64 14.90 5.93
C ARG A 2 -14.29 15.49 6.38
N GLU A 3 -13.62 14.87 7.34
CA GLU A 3 -12.31 15.36 7.81
C GLU A 3 -11.26 15.28 6.70
N TYR A 4 -11.26 14.22 5.88
CA TYR A 4 -10.34 14.09 4.75
C TYR A 4 -10.54 15.23 3.74
N ILE A 5 -11.79 15.52 3.35
CA ILE A 5 -12.13 16.62 2.43
C ILE A 5 -11.63 17.97 2.96
N LYS A 6 -11.81 18.21 4.27
CA LYS A 6 -11.34 19.43 4.93
C LYS A 6 -9.82 19.51 4.93
N GLU A 7 -9.14 18.43 5.30
CA GLU A 7 -7.68 18.39 5.37
C GLU A 7 -7.03 18.45 3.98
N TYR A 8 -7.68 17.90 2.94
CA TYR A 8 -7.28 18.06 1.53
C TYR A 8 -7.30 19.53 1.09
N LYS A 9 -8.40 20.23 1.37
CA LYS A 9 -8.49 21.67 1.07
C LYS A 9 -7.41 22.47 1.81
N ARG A 10 -7.15 22.15 3.08
CA ARG A 10 -6.10 22.82 3.85
C ARG A 10 -4.69 22.52 3.31
N MET A 11 -4.42 21.27 2.92
CA MET A 11 -3.14 20.89 2.28
C MET A 11 -2.92 21.70 1.00
N ARG A 12 -3.95 21.79 0.16
CA ARG A 12 -3.95 22.59 -1.07
C ARG A 12 -3.69 24.08 -0.81
N ASP A 13 -4.33 24.66 0.21
CA ASP A 13 -4.12 26.06 0.59
C ASP A 13 -2.70 26.29 1.13
N ASN A 14 -2.17 25.37 1.94
CA ASN A 14 -0.79 25.43 2.44
C ASN A 14 0.22 25.36 1.28
N HIS A 15 0.03 24.44 0.32
CA HIS A 15 0.92 24.34 -0.84
C HIS A 15 0.86 25.60 -1.73
N LEU A 16 -0.30 26.28 -1.82
CA LEU A 16 -0.38 27.58 -2.48
C LEU A 16 0.47 28.63 -1.74
N GLU A 17 0.37 28.70 -0.42
CA GLU A 17 1.14 29.64 0.40
C GLU A 17 2.65 29.38 0.29
N ASP A 18 3.06 28.11 0.36
CA ASP A 18 4.46 27.71 0.36
C ASP A 18 5.11 27.79 -1.04
N TRP A 19 4.39 27.43 -2.10
CA TRP A 19 4.96 27.27 -3.45
C TRP A 19 4.46 28.29 -4.46
N GLY A 20 3.43 29.07 -4.12
CA GLY A 20 2.86 30.11 -4.99
C GLY A 20 1.96 29.59 -6.10
N TYR A 21 1.58 28.30 -6.11
CA TYR A 21 0.61 27.73 -7.04
C TYR A 21 -0.14 26.53 -6.43
N TYR A 22 -1.35 26.24 -6.92
CA TYR A 22 -2.08 25.03 -6.55
C TYR A 22 -1.45 23.80 -7.20
N ALA A 23 -0.77 22.99 -6.40
CA ALA A 23 -0.21 21.71 -6.82
C ALA A 23 -1.26 20.57 -6.80
N ASP A 24 -2.20 20.64 -5.86
CA ASP A 24 -3.24 19.62 -5.67
C ASP A 24 -4.52 19.95 -6.46
N PRO A 25 -4.97 19.05 -7.35
CA PRO A 25 -6.16 19.27 -8.18
C PRO A 25 -7.47 19.29 -7.40
N ILE A 26 -8.37 20.24 -7.68
CA ILE A 26 -9.72 20.23 -7.06
C ILE A 26 -10.74 19.44 -7.88
N ASP A 27 -10.46 19.20 -9.16
CA ASP A 27 -11.33 18.47 -10.08
C ASP A 27 -10.51 17.70 -11.12
N TRP A 28 -11.22 16.92 -11.94
CA TRP A 28 -10.61 16.11 -13.00
C TRP A 28 -9.89 16.94 -14.05
N LYS A 29 -10.34 18.17 -14.31
CA LYS A 29 -9.72 19.05 -15.31
C LYS A 29 -8.35 19.52 -14.82
N GLU A 30 -8.25 20.00 -13.57
CA GLU A 30 -6.96 20.36 -12.96
C GLU A 30 -6.02 19.13 -12.90
N PHE A 31 -6.56 17.95 -12.61
CA PHE A 31 -5.79 16.70 -12.55
C PHE A 31 -5.23 16.31 -13.92
N GLU A 32 -6.05 16.33 -14.97
CA GLU A 32 -5.63 16.09 -16.35
C GLU A 32 -4.60 17.11 -16.84
N GLU A 33 -4.81 18.39 -16.55
CA GLU A 33 -3.88 19.46 -16.90
C GLU A 33 -2.52 19.29 -16.20
N SER A 34 -2.52 18.87 -14.93
CA SER A 34 -1.31 18.58 -14.18
C SER A 34 -0.53 17.41 -14.80
N ASN A 35 -1.20 16.28 -15.04
CA ASN A 35 -0.59 15.10 -15.68
C ASN A 35 -0.03 15.42 -17.07
N ARG A 36 -0.76 16.18 -17.88
CA ARG A 36 -0.31 16.63 -19.20
C ARG A 36 0.93 17.51 -19.11
N ARG A 37 0.98 18.45 -18.15
CA ARG A 37 2.19 19.29 -17.93
C ARG A 37 3.41 18.45 -17.57
N ILE A 38 3.24 17.47 -16.68
CA ILE A 38 4.32 16.55 -16.28
C ILE A 38 4.80 15.73 -17.49
N PHE A 39 3.85 15.16 -18.24
CA PHE A 39 4.16 14.35 -19.41
C PHE A 39 4.91 15.14 -20.49
N GLU A 40 4.40 16.31 -20.88
CA GLU A 40 5.05 17.16 -21.89
C GLU A 40 6.44 17.63 -21.45
N LYS A 41 6.62 17.96 -20.16
CA LYS A 41 7.87 18.50 -19.65
C LYS A 41 8.96 17.44 -19.44
N TYR A 42 8.59 16.23 -19.02
CA TYR A 42 9.55 15.25 -18.52
C TYR A 42 9.53 13.90 -19.26
N LEU A 43 8.44 13.54 -19.92
CA LEU A 43 8.26 12.18 -20.47
C LEU A 43 8.32 12.11 -22.01
N LYS A 44 8.38 13.24 -22.71
CA LYS A 44 8.53 13.32 -24.17
C LYS A 44 9.97 13.52 -24.65
N ASP A 45 10.92 13.62 -23.72
CA ASP A 45 12.34 13.72 -24.07
C ASP A 45 12.81 12.46 -24.84
N SER A 46 13.62 12.64 -25.87
CA SER A 46 14.02 11.56 -26.79
C SER A 46 14.82 10.46 -26.07
N LYS A 47 15.57 10.80 -25.02
CA LYS A 47 16.26 9.81 -24.18
C LYS A 47 15.25 8.96 -23.40
N VAL A 48 14.22 9.59 -22.85
CA VAL A 48 13.15 8.88 -22.11
C VAL A 48 12.36 7.97 -23.04
N LEU A 49 12.10 8.40 -24.28
CA LEU A 49 11.39 7.59 -25.26
C LEU A 49 12.19 6.38 -25.76
N SER A 50 13.53 6.46 -25.76
CA SER A 50 14.41 5.39 -26.22
C SER A 50 14.87 4.42 -25.12
N ASP A 51 14.89 4.87 -23.86
CA ASP A 51 15.26 4.05 -22.70
C ASP A 51 14.01 3.68 -21.88
N LYS A 52 13.51 2.46 -22.07
CA LYS A 52 12.31 1.97 -21.37
C LYS A 52 12.48 1.89 -19.85
N VAL A 53 13.70 1.65 -19.35
CA VAL A 53 13.98 1.56 -17.92
C VAL A 53 13.93 2.95 -17.29
N LEU A 54 14.56 3.94 -17.93
CA LEU A 54 14.42 5.34 -17.52
C LEU A 54 12.96 5.79 -17.57
N ARG A 55 12.23 5.38 -18.61
CA ARG A 55 10.80 5.70 -18.78
C ARG A 55 9.95 5.20 -17.63
N VAL A 56 10.03 3.92 -17.25
CA VAL A 56 9.24 3.40 -16.10
C VAL A 56 9.62 4.08 -14.79
N LYS A 57 10.91 4.40 -14.57
CA LYS A 57 11.37 5.12 -13.37
C LYS A 57 10.71 6.50 -13.30
N LEU A 58 10.73 7.26 -14.38
CA LEU A 58 10.13 8.60 -14.45
C LEU A 58 8.60 8.58 -14.39
N TYR A 59 7.95 7.61 -15.04
CA TYR A 59 6.49 7.44 -14.92
C TYR A 59 6.10 7.18 -13.46
N SER A 60 6.79 6.28 -12.76
CA SER A 60 6.55 5.96 -11.35
C SER A 60 6.80 7.15 -10.41
N SER A 61 7.87 7.92 -10.65
CA SER A 61 8.27 9.02 -9.77
C SER A 61 7.60 10.35 -10.06
N LEU A 62 7.04 10.58 -11.25
CA LEU A 62 6.49 11.88 -11.66
C LEU A 62 5.01 11.83 -12.02
N LEU A 63 4.57 10.83 -12.78
CA LEU A 63 3.21 10.81 -13.34
C LEU A 63 2.23 9.99 -12.48
N LEU A 64 2.71 8.87 -11.97
CA LEU A 64 1.97 8.05 -11.01
C LEU A 64 2.14 8.57 -9.58
N ASP A 65 2.94 9.62 -9.39
CA ASP A 65 3.14 10.21 -8.07
C ASP A 65 1.84 10.79 -7.51
N ASP A 66 1.63 10.48 -6.24
CA ASP A 66 0.67 11.10 -5.34
C ASP A 66 -0.78 11.27 -5.84
N ILE A 67 -1.25 10.36 -6.71
CA ILE A 67 -2.68 10.30 -7.07
C ILE A 67 -3.57 10.02 -5.84
N LYS A 68 -3.01 9.43 -4.78
CA LYS A 68 -3.70 9.03 -3.55
C LYS A 68 -4.59 10.14 -3.01
N TYR A 69 -4.04 11.34 -2.82
CA TYR A 69 -4.78 12.42 -2.17
C TYR A 69 -5.98 12.87 -2.99
N PHE A 70 -5.78 13.12 -4.28
CA PHE A 70 -6.86 13.49 -5.18
C PHE A 70 -7.90 12.37 -5.35
N ALA A 71 -7.45 11.12 -5.48
CA ALA A 71 -8.37 9.99 -5.69
C ALA A 71 -9.28 9.74 -4.49
N TYR A 72 -8.74 9.81 -3.28
CA TYR A 72 -9.54 9.71 -2.06
C TYR A 72 -10.43 10.94 -1.88
N TYR A 73 -9.93 12.13 -2.21
CA TYR A 73 -10.73 13.36 -2.19
C TYR A 73 -11.96 13.26 -3.10
N ALA A 74 -11.77 12.87 -4.37
CA ALA A 74 -12.85 12.70 -5.35
C ALA A 74 -13.89 11.68 -4.86
N ALA A 75 -13.44 10.48 -4.44
CA ALA A 75 -14.34 9.44 -3.94
C ALA A 75 -15.12 9.87 -2.69
N PHE A 76 -14.48 10.60 -1.77
CA PHE A 76 -15.15 11.10 -0.57
C PHE A 76 -16.08 12.27 -0.85
N LEU A 77 -15.79 13.11 -1.84
CA LEU A 77 -16.64 14.21 -2.25
C LEU A 77 -17.97 13.70 -2.80
N ASP A 78 -17.91 12.65 -3.63
CA ASP A 78 -19.08 12.03 -4.27
C ASP A 78 -19.79 10.99 -3.37
N GLY A 79 -19.13 10.56 -2.29
CA GLY A 79 -19.62 9.47 -1.45
C GLY A 79 -19.64 8.11 -2.16
N ASP A 80 -18.81 7.94 -3.19
CA ASP A 80 -18.77 6.75 -4.04
C ASP A 80 -17.73 5.73 -3.54
N TYR A 81 -18.22 4.68 -2.87
CA TYR A 81 -17.37 3.60 -2.38
C TYR A 81 -16.81 2.67 -3.47
N LYS A 82 -17.45 2.60 -4.65
CA LYS A 82 -16.87 1.89 -5.80
C LYS A 82 -15.64 2.66 -6.28
N GLN A 83 -15.77 3.97 -6.39
CA GLN A 83 -14.66 4.83 -6.77
C GLN A 83 -13.54 4.81 -5.71
N LEU A 84 -13.87 4.80 -4.41
CA LEU A 84 -12.89 4.60 -3.33
C LEU A 84 -12.16 3.26 -3.45
N ASN A 85 -12.88 2.18 -3.75
CA ASN A 85 -12.30 0.85 -3.96
C ASN A 85 -11.30 0.84 -5.13
N ASN A 86 -11.61 1.57 -6.20
CA ASN A 86 -10.70 1.73 -7.34
C ASN A 86 -9.49 2.62 -6.99
N ALA A 87 -9.70 3.68 -6.20
CA ALA A 87 -8.62 4.56 -5.73
C ALA A 87 -7.60 3.78 -4.89
N LEU A 88 -8.09 2.91 -3.99
CA LEU A 88 -7.26 2.00 -3.20
C LEU A 88 -6.44 1.05 -4.09
N TRP A 89 -7.07 0.48 -5.12
CA TRP A 89 -6.39 -0.43 -6.05
C TRP A 89 -5.22 0.24 -6.76
N GLN A 90 -5.46 1.42 -7.33
CA GLN A 90 -4.41 2.15 -8.04
C GLN A 90 -3.32 2.63 -7.07
N THR A 91 -3.69 3.14 -5.90
CA THR A 91 -2.75 3.58 -4.87
C THR A 91 -1.86 2.44 -4.37
N GLY A 92 -2.43 1.28 -4.04
CA GLY A 92 -1.68 0.12 -3.57
C GLY A 92 -0.64 -0.34 -4.58
N ARG A 93 -1.00 -0.39 -5.87
CA ARG A 93 -0.06 -0.76 -6.94
C ARG A 93 1.04 0.27 -7.16
N ILE A 94 0.74 1.55 -7.06
CA ILE A 94 1.73 2.63 -7.16
C ILE A 94 2.75 2.54 -6.02
N GLU A 95 2.28 2.37 -4.78
CA GLU A 95 3.16 2.20 -3.61
C GLU A 95 4.08 0.97 -3.75
N LEU A 96 3.55 -0.14 -4.28
CA LEU A 96 4.34 -1.33 -4.58
C LEU A 96 5.38 -1.09 -5.68
N MET A 97 5.00 -0.46 -6.81
CA MET A 97 5.95 -0.10 -7.87
C MET A 97 7.07 0.79 -7.35
N ARG A 98 6.74 1.78 -6.50
CA ARG A 98 7.73 2.64 -5.83
C ARG A 98 8.64 1.84 -4.92
N GLY A 99 8.08 0.96 -4.10
CA GLY A 99 8.83 0.09 -3.21
C GLY A 99 9.81 -0.81 -3.95
N GLY A 100 9.41 -1.35 -5.12
CA GLY A 100 10.29 -2.18 -5.96
C GLY A 100 11.38 -1.39 -6.71
N LEU A 101 11.16 -0.10 -6.97
CA LEU A 101 12.12 0.79 -7.65
C LEU A 101 13.03 1.56 -6.69
N LEU A 102 12.73 1.58 -5.39
CA LEU A 102 13.46 2.33 -4.38
C LEU A 102 14.59 1.48 -3.79
N ALA A 103 15.84 1.89 -4.05
CA ALA A 103 16.99 1.30 -3.37
C ALA A 103 16.91 1.59 -1.86
N SER A 104 16.90 0.54 -1.05
CA SER A 104 16.82 0.60 0.41
C SER A 104 17.92 -0.24 1.03
N GLY A 105 18.39 0.16 2.21
CA GLY A 105 19.30 -0.67 3.02
C GLY A 105 18.63 -1.91 3.64
N THR A 106 17.33 -2.08 3.44
CA THR A 106 16.53 -3.22 3.89
C THR A 106 15.63 -3.73 2.77
N ILE A 107 15.30 -5.04 2.75
CA ILE A 107 14.41 -5.63 1.74
C ILE A 107 13.01 -5.01 1.79
N TYR A 108 12.38 -5.04 2.97
CA TYR A 108 11.00 -4.58 3.16
C TYR A 108 10.98 -3.28 3.92
N THR A 109 10.33 -2.29 3.31
CA THR A 109 10.12 -0.96 3.87
C THR A 109 8.66 -0.80 4.30
N ASP A 110 8.40 0.24 5.08
CA ASP A 110 7.04 0.69 5.45
C ASP A 110 6.18 0.93 4.19
N GLY A 111 6.77 1.44 3.11
CA GLY A 111 6.08 1.66 1.82
C GLY A 111 5.62 0.37 1.15
N ILE A 112 6.41 -0.70 1.17
CA ILE A 112 5.99 -2.01 0.62
C ILE A 112 4.84 -2.59 1.44
N LEU A 113 4.90 -2.51 2.77
CA LEU A 113 3.80 -2.94 3.62
C LEU A 113 2.53 -2.14 3.38
N LYS A 114 2.65 -0.80 3.29
CA LYS A 114 1.55 0.09 2.94
C LYS A 114 0.93 -0.33 1.60
N GLY A 115 1.74 -0.54 0.56
CA GLY A 115 1.26 -0.99 -0.75
C GLY A 115 0.53 -2.33 -0.70
N LEU A 116 1.05 -3.32 0.03
CA LEU A 116 0.38 -4.61 0.25
C LEU A 116 -0.96 -4.44 0.95
N PHE A 117 -0.98 -3.75 2.09
CA PHE A 117 -2.18 -3.60 2.91
C PHE A 117 -3.24 -2.73 2.23
N THR A 118 -2.85 -1.66 1.55
CA THR A 118 -3.77 -0.87 0.72
C THR A 118 -4.34 -1.72 -0.44
N SER A 119 -3.57 -2.62 -1.04
CA SER A 119 -4.08 -3.55 -2.06
C SER A 119 -5.09 -4.55 -1.47
N PHE A 120 -4.87 -5.04 -0.24
CA PHE A 120 -5.83 -5.89 0.45
C PHE A 120 -7.13 -5.14 0.76
N ALA A 121 -7.05 -3.83 1.00
CA ALA A 121 -8.19 -2.95 1.25
C ALA A 121 -9.08 -2.74 0.01
N CYS A 122 -8.69 -3.26 -1.15
CA CYS A 122 -9.54 -3.36 -2.34
C CYS A 122 -9.61 -4.80 -2.87
N ASN A 123 -9.36 -5.80 -2.01
CA ASN A 123 -9.37 -7.22 -2.32
C ASN A 123 -8.38 -7.66 -3.42
N ASP A 124 -7.35 -6.86 -3.72
CA ASP A 124 -6.27 -7.25 -4.64
C ASP A 124 -5.19 -8.03 -3.87
N PHE A 125 -5.45 -9.32 -3.65
CA PHE A 125 -4.48 -10.24 -3.05
C PHE A 125 -3.49 -10.81 -4.09
N SER A 126 -3.70 -10.52 -5.38
CA SER A 126 -2.84 -11.02 -6.47
C SER A 126 -1.42 -10.45 -6.42
N VAL A 127 -1.21 -9.37 -5.65
CA VAL A 127 0.10 -8.74 -5.45
C VAL A 127 1.04 -9.53 -4.53
N ILE A 128 0.50 -10.48 -3.73
CA ILE A 128 1.30 -11.20 -2.73
C ILE A 128 2.47 -11.95 -3.38
N PRO A 129 2.29 -12.79 -4.43
CA PRO A 129 3.41 -13.52 -5.02
C PRO A 129 4.47 -12.63 -5.67
N SER A 130 4.10 -11.41 -6.08
CA SER A 130 5.04 -10.45 -6.67
C SER A 130 5.99 -9.88 -5.61
N PHE A 131 5.50 -9.58 -4.41
CA PHE A 131 6.30 -8.96 -3.35
C PHE A 131 6.71 -9.91 -2.23
N ILE A 132 6.12 -11.10 -2.15
CA ILE A 132 6.41 -12.15 -1.17
C ILE A 132 6.52 -13.46 -1.95
N PRO A 133 7.57 -13.64 -2.77
CA PRO A 133 7.67 -14.81 -3.63
C PRO A 133 7.91 -16.09 -2.80
N LYS A 134 7.54 -17.25 -3.35
CA LYS A 134 7.60 -18.54 -2.64
C LYS A 134 9.01 -18.88 -2.15
N ASP A 135 10.02 -18.53 -2.94
CA ASP A 135 11.45 -18.72 -2.68
C ASP A 135 12.10 -17.57 -1.90
N LEU A 136 11.31 -16.63 -1.37
CA LEU A 136 11.78 -15.61 -0.41
C LEU A 136 12.47 -16.31 0.77
N PRO A 137 13.76 -16.07 1.07
CA PRO A 137 14.39 -16.64 2.25
C PRO A 137 13.70 -16.17 3.54
N LEU A 138 13.83 -16.96 4.61
CA LEU A 138 13.42 -16.53 5.93
C LEU A 138 14.23 -15.28 6.34
N LEU A 139 13.51 -14.22 6.69
CA LEU A 139 14.11 -12.94 7.05
C LEU A 139 14.60 -12.94 8.51
N LYS A 140 15.57 -12.07 8.81
CA LYS A 140 16.21 -12.01 10.13
C LYS A 140 15.19 -11.73 11.26
N GLY A 141 14.15 -10.95 11.01
CA GLY A 141 13.18 -10.54 12.02
C GLY A 141 13.70 -9.39 12.90
N THR A 142 14.64 -8.60 12.38
CA THR A 142 15.27 -7.47 13.10
C THR A 142 14.31 -6.28 13.17
N TYR A 143 13.56 -6.07 12.11
CA TYR A 143 12.61 -4.98 11.97
C TYR A 143 11.18 -5.51 11.91
N TYR A 144 10.21 -4.65 12.24
CA TYR A 144 8.81 -5.05 12.22
C TYR A 144 8.34 -5.52 10.82
N PRO A 145 8.79 -4.93 9.68
CA PRO A 145 8.35 -5.41 8.37
C PRO A 145 8.82 -6.82 8.07
N GLU A 146 10.03 -7.19 8.49
CA GLU A 146 10.55 -8.54 8.29
C GLU A 146 9.71 -9.59 9.03
N ASN A 147 9.28 -9.30 10.26
CA ASN A 147 8.45 -10.21 11.06
C ASN A 147 7.05 -10.35 10.46
N VAL A 148 6.46 -9.25 10.03
CA VAL A 148 5.18 -9.22 9.30
C VAL A 148 5.25 -10.08 8.03
N ILE A 149 6.29 -9.89 7.21
CA ILE A 149 6.45 -10.63 5.96
C ILE A 149 6.73 -12.10 6.19
N ASN A 150 7.54 -12.46 7.19
CA ASN A 150 7.79 -13.85 7.55
C ASN A 150 6.49 -14.59 7.90
N LEU A 151 5.64 -13.98 8.73
CA LEU A 151 4.34 -14.53 9.10
C LEU A 151 3.37 -14.58 7.91
N LEU A 152 3.27 -13.50 7.13
CA LEU A 152 2.41 -13.45 5.95
C LEU A 152 2.83 -14.48 4.88
N HIS A 153 4.13 -14.66 4.65
CA HIS A 153 4.66 -15.70 3.75
C HIS A 153 4.22 -17.08 4.23
N ALA A 154 4.48 -17.42 5.49
CA ALA A 154 4.16 -18.73 6.04
C ALA A 154 2.65 -19.04 5.98
N LEU A 155 1.80 -18.05 6.29
CA LEU A 155 0.34 -18.18 6.19
C LEU A 155 -0.13 -18.33 4.74
N TYR A 156 0.40 -17.52 3.82
CA TYR A 156 0.01 -17.54 2.40
C TYR A 156 0.40 -18.85 1.70
N TYR A 157 1.60 -19.35 1.97
CA TYR A 157 2.10 -20.58 1.36
C TYR A 157 1.82 -21.85 2.18
N GLN A 158 1.13 -21.73 3.32
CA GLN A 158 0.80 -22.83 4.23
C GLN A 158 2.05 -23.63 4.65
N ASP A 159 3.12 -22.89 4.98
CA ASP A 159 4.43 -23.44 5.36
C ASP A 159 4.53 -23.50 6.89
N GLU A 160 4.14 -24.63 7.48
CA GLU A 160 4.07 -24.83 8.94
C GLU A 160 5.44 -24.78 9.63
N GLU A 161 6.50 -25.27 8.96
CA GLU A 161 7.86 -25.20 9.48
C GLU A 161 8.30 -23.75 9.58
N ARG A 162 8.11 -22.98 8.49
CA ARG A 162 8.40 -21.56 8.48
C ARG A 162 7.50 -20.78 9.44
N LEU A 163 6.24 -21.18 9.62
CA LEU A 163 5.31 -20.52 10.53
C LEU A 163 5.82 -20.59 11.98
N SER A 164 6.29 -21.76 12.40
CA SER A 164 6.84 -21.99 13.74
C SER A 164 8.04 -21.09 14.02
N GLU A 165 8.99 -21.03 13.08
CA GLU A 165 10.18 -20.18 13.19
C GLU A 165 9.85 -18.68 13.09
N SER A 166 8.86 -18.31 12.26
CA SER A 166 8.39 -16.92 12.13
C SER A 166 7.73 -16.42 13.40
N LEU A 167 6.92 -17.25 14.07
CA LEU A 167 6.33 -16.95 15.38
C LEU A 167 7.39 -16.74 16.45
N LEU A 168 8.43 -17.58 16.47
CA LEU A 168 9.56 -17.43 17.41
C LEU A 168 10.26 -16.08 17.22
N ARG A 169 10.57 -15.70 15.98
CA ARG A 169 11.22 -14.41 15.66
C ARG A 169 10.36 -13.22 16.02
N ALA A 170 9.07 -13.28 15.69
CA ALA A 170 8.11 -12.23 16.00
C ALA A 170 8.00 -12.00 17.53
N GLN A 171 7.97 -13.09 18.30
CA GLN A 171 7.96 -13.02 19.76
C GLN A 171 9.27 -12.42 20.30
N GLN A 172 10.43 -12.87 19.82
CA GLN A 172 11.73 -12.30 20.21
C GLN A 172 11.83 -10.81 19.85
N PHE A 173 11.30 -10.39 18.70
CA PHE A 173 11.29 -8.99 18.27
C PHE A 173 10.54 -8.09 19.27
N LEU A 174 9.41 -8.57 19.78
CA LEU A 174 8.58 -7.88 20.79
C LEU A 174 9.24 -7.87 22.18
N GLU A 175 9.98 -8.93 22.54
CA GLU A 175 10.63 -9.07 23.85
C GLU A 175 11.95 -8.30 23.97
N ARG A 176 12.74 -8.23 22.89
CA ARG A 176 14.08 -7.59 22.91
C ARG A 176 14.06 -6.12 23.31
N LYS A 177 13.01 -5.39 22.93
CA LYS A 177 12.83 -3.97 23.24
C LYS A 177 11.35 -3.67 23.26
N LYS A 178 10.90 -2.83 24.22
CA LYS A 178 9.54 -2.30 24.23
C LYS A 178 9.23 -1.62 22.89
N ARG A 179 8.30 -2.23 22.14
CA ARG A 179 7.71 -1.67 20.92
C ARG A 179 6.45 -0.90 21.29
N THR A 180 6.04 0.00 20.40
CA THR A 180 4.81 0.79 20.56
C THR A 180 4.23 1.14 19.19
N GLY A 181 2.92 1.39 19.13
CA GLY A 181 2.28 1.89 17.92
C GLY A 181 2.28 0.85 16.80
N MET A 182 2.54 1.29 15.56
CA MET A 182 2.42 0.43 14.37
C MET A 182 3.34 -0.78 14.42
N GLU A 183 4.58 -0.64 14.90
CA GLU A 183 5.51 -1.78 14.98
C GLU A 183 4.97 -2.91 15.86
N GLU A 184 4.47 -2.55 17.05
CA GLU A 184 3.96 -3.51 18.02
C GLU A 184 2.68 -4.17 17.51
N PHE A 185 1.68 -3.35 17.20
CA PHE A 185 0.35 -3.86 16.90
C PHE A 185 0.30 -4.60 15.57
N SER A 186 1.16 -4.26 14.59
CA SER A 186 1.23 -5.04 13.35
C SER A 186 1.77 -6.44 13.60
N VAL A 187 2.87 -6.58 14.36
CA VAL A 187 3.46 -7.89 14.65
C VAL A 187 2.50 -8.72 15.51
N ARG A 188 1.88 -8.12 16.54
CA ARG A 188 0.89 -8.82 17.37
C ARG A 188 -0.35 -9.24 16.59
N TYR A 189 -0.84 -8.41 15.68
CA TYR A 189 -1.94 -8.76 14.77
C TYR A 189 -1.61 -10.04 13.98
N PHE A 190 -0.44 -10.12 13.35
CA PHE A 190 -0.05 -11.31 12.57
C PHE A 190 0.18 -12.55 13.44
N ILE A 191 0.67 -12.39 14.68
CA ILE A 191 0.74 -13.50 15.65
C ILE A 191 -0.67 -14.02 15.97
N SER A 192 -1.63 -13.13 16.26
CA SER A 192 -3.01 -13.53 16.55
C SER A 192 -3.70 -14.14 15.33
N LEU A 193 -3.43 -13.62 14.13
CA LEU A 193 -3.91 -14.21 12.87
C LEU A 193 -3.40 -15.65 12.69
N ALA A 194 -2.10 -15.88 12.89
CA ALA A 194 -1.51 -17.21 12.82
C ALA A 194 -2.07 -18.19 13.85
N ARG A 195 -2.46 -17.69 15.03
CA ARG A 195 -3.08 -18.48 16.10
C ARG A 195 -4.59 -18.59 15.99
N LYS A 196 -5.21 -17.97 14.99
CA LYS A 196 -6.67 -17.84 14.86
C LYS A 196 -7.35 -17.26 16.12
N ASP A 197 -6.65 -16.34 16.78
CA ASP A 197 -7.10 -15.69 18.01
C ASP A 197 -8.01 -14.50 17.69
N VAL A 198 -9.32 -14.74 17.67
CA VAL A 198 -10.36 -13.75 17.36
C VAL A 198 -10.25 -12.50 18.24
N VAL A 199 -10.00 -12.68 19.54
CA VAL A 199 -9.94 -11.57 20.50
C VAL A 199 -8.73 -10.70 20.21
N GLY A 200 -7.55 -11.32 20.07
CA GLY A 200 -6.34 -10.60 19.72
C GLY A 200 -6.42 -9.91 18.36
N ILE A 201 -6.98 -10.56 17.33
CA ILE A 201 -7.18 -9.93 16.01
C ILE A 201 -8.04 -8.66 16.14
N SER A 202 -9.19 -8.76 16.81
CA SER A 202 -10.12 -7.64 16.98
C SER A 202 -9.47 -6.48 17.77
N GLU A 203 -8.78 -6.80 18.86
CA GLU A 203 -8.08 -5.82 19.69
C GLU A 203 -6.95 -5.12 18.92
N PHE A 204 -6.12 -5.88 18.19
CA PHE A 204 -4.98 -5.30 17.48
C PHE A 204 -5.40 -4.50 16.25
N LEU A 205 -6.51 -4.83 15.58
CA LEU A 205 -7.07 -3.97 14.54
C LEU A 205 -7.52 -2.60 15.10
N GLU A 206 -8.19 -2.57 16.26
CA GLU A 206 -8.58 -1.32 16.91
C GLU A 206 -7.35 -0.49 17.33
N ASN A 207 -6.36 -1.15 17.94
CA ASN A 207 -5.11 -0.52 18.36
C ASN A 207 -4.28 0.01 17.17
N LEU A 208 -4.32 -0.67 16.02
CA LEU A 208 -3.72 -0.20 14.79
C LEU A 208 -4.40 1.08 14.29
N CYS A 209 -5.73 1.20 14.36
CA CYS A 209 -6.40 2.46 14.02
C CYS A 209 -5.94 3.63 14.91
N LEU A 210 -5.80 3.39 16.22
CA LEU A 210 -5.29 4.38 17.18
C LEU A 210 -3.83 4.78 16.87
N ALA A 211 -2.98 3.78 16.60
CA ALA A 211 -1.58 4.00 16.26
C ALA A 211 -1.41 4.73 14.92
N TYR A 212 -2.22 4.37 13.92
CA TYR A 212 -2.25 5.01 12.60
C TYR A 212 -2.53 6.50 12.73
N GLN A 213 -3.55 6.88 13.50
CA GLN A 213 -3.88 8.30 13.73
C GLN A 213 -2.81 9.07 14.52
N ARG A 214 -1.98 8.37 15.30
CA ARG A 214 -0.90 8.98 16.10
C ARG A 214 0.45 8.99 15.39
N ARG A 215 0.55 8.49 14.15
CA ARG A 215 1.80 8.49 13.38
C ARG A 215 2.40 9.90 13.35
N GLY A 216 3.71 9.99 13.60
CA GLY A 216 4.48 11.23 13.50
C GLY A 216 4.95 11.48 12.07
N TYR A 217 5.92 12.39 11.91
CA TYR A 217 6.62 12.58 10.64
C TYR A 217 7.06 11.24 10.01
N PRO A 218 6.93 11.04 8.69
CA PRO A 218 6.55 12.03 7.66
C PRO A 218 5.04 12.17 7.43
N TYR A 219 4.20 11.55 8.26
CA TYR A 219 2.76 11.51 8.03
C TYR A 219 2.05 12.82 8.38
N GLU A 220 1.31 13.36 7.44
CA GLU A 220 0.52 14.57 7.61
C GLU A 220 -0.85 14.30 8.23
N LYS A 221 -1.62 15.36 8.55
CA LYS A 221 -2.96 15.19 9.11
C LYS A 221 -3.91 14.51 8.12
N ILE A 222 -3.78 14.78 6.82
CA ILE A 222 -4.59 14.16 5.78
C ILE A 222 -4.37 12.65 5.72
N ASP A 223 -3.13 12.17 5.84
CA ASP A 223 -2.82 10.74 5.87
C ASP A 223 -3.57 10.01 6.97
N LYS A 224 -3.74 10.65 8.11
CA LYS A 224 -4.31 10.08 9.34
C LYS A 224 -5.84 10.04 9.32
N CYS A 225 -6.48 10.52 8.25
CA CYS A 225 -7.93 10.63 8.15
C CYS A 225 -8.62 9.34 7.70
N PHE A 226 -7.90 8.44 7.01
CA PHE A 226 -8.44 7.18 6.50
C PHE A 226 -7.40 6.07 6.59
N ALA A 227 -7.63 5.09 7.46
CA ALA A 227 -6.70 4.00 7.74
C ALA A 227 -6.85 2.86 6.71
N ASP A 228 -6.53 3.16 5.46
CA ASP A 228 -6.56 2.23 4.31
C ASP A 228 -5.85 0.91 4.60
N GLU A 229 -4.64 0.95 5.18
CA GLU A 229 -3.90 -0.25 5.58
C GLU A 229 -4.72 -1.18 6.49
N ILE A 230 -5.49 -0.63 7.43
CA ILE A 230 -6.22 -1.43 8.43
C ILE A 230 -7.49 -2.03 7.83
N HIS A 231 -8.12 -1.36 6.86
CA HIS A 231 -9.15 -1.98 6.01
C HIS A 231 -8.62 -3.23 5.30
N GLY A 232 -7.38 -3.16 4.82
CA GLY A 232 -6.71 -4.30 4.20
C GLY A 232 -6.44 -5.45 5.16
N LEU A 233 -5.94 -5.15 6.35
CA LEU A 233 -5.72 -6.16 7.39
C LEU A 233 -7.04 -6.82 7.81
N TYR A 234 -8.11 -6.05 8.03
CA TYR A 234 -9.43 -6.62 8.34
C TYR A 234 -9.90 -7.62 7.27
N ARG A 235 -9.72 -7.30 5.99
CA ARG A 235 -10.10 -8.19 4.88
C ARG A 235 -9.12 -9.34 4.63
N LEU A 236 -7.88 -9.22 5.12
CA LEU A 236 -6.90 -10.30 5.09
C LEU A 236 -7.37 -11.49 5.93
N VAL A 237 -8.09 -11.25 7.04
CA VAL A 237 -8.72 -12.33 7.82
C VAL A 237 -9.65 -13.16 6.94
N ARG A 238 -10.54 -12.50 6.19
CA ARG A 238 -11.48 -13.15 5.25
C ARG A 238 -10.76 -13.94 4.16
N PHE A 239 -9.65 -13.41 3.66
CA PHE A 239 -8.84 -14.08 2.63
C PHE A 239 -8.32 -15.44 3.13
N PHE A 240 -7.92 -15.53 4.40
CA PHE A 240 -7.41 -16.77 4.98
C PHE A 240 -8.49 -17.69 5.54
N ASP A 241 -9.50 -17.13 6.23
CA ASP A 241 -10.49 -17.91 6.96
C ASP A 241 -11.80 -17.13 7.11
N HIS A 242 -12.83 -17.58 6.40
CA HIS A 242 -14.14 -16.93 6.39
C HIS A 242 -14.83 -16.99 7.75
N SER A 243 -14.76 -18.13 8.44
CA SER A 243 -15.38 -18.31 9.75
C SER A 243 -14.69 -17.45 10.82
N LEU A 244 -13.37 -17.31 10.74
CA LEU A 244 -12.62 -16.39 11.58
C LEU A 244 -13.03 -14.93 11.33
N PHE A 245 -13.22 -14.55 10.06
CA PHE A 245 -13.64 -13.21 9.68
C PHE A 245 -15.02 -12.84 10.23
N GLU A 246 -15.99 -13.74 10.20
CA GLU A 246 -17.32 -13.51 10.77
C GLU A 246 -17.28 -13.28 12.29
N ALA A 247 -16.30 -13.84 12.99
CA ALA A 247 -16.13 -13.70 14.43
C ALA A 247 -15.33 -12.44 14.85
N VAL A 248 -14.49 -11.91 13.95
CA VAL A 248 -13.67 -10.72 14.22
C VAL A 248 -14.52 -9.46 14.21
N SER A 249 -14.34 -8.61 15.22
CA SER A 249 -15.06 -7.34 15.31
C SER A 249 -14.43 -6.28 14.40
N MET A 250 -15.26 -5.55 13.66
CA MET A 250 -14.82 -4.34 12.96
C MET A 250 -14.31 -3.29 13.96
N PRO A 251 -13.17 -2.62 13.66
CA PRO A 251 -12.74 -1.46 14.43
C PRO A 251 -13.84 -0.40 14.59
N SER A 252 -13.89 0.22 15.77
CA SER A 252 -14.81 1.29 16.13
C SER A 252 -14.25 2.68 15.84
N HIS A 253 -12.93 2.78 15.72
CA HIS A 253 -12.23 4.05 15.55
C HIS A 253 -12.61 4.79 14.26
N LYS A 254 -12.71 6.12 14.33
CA LYS A 254 -13.21 7.00 13.24
C LYS A 254 -12.41 6.97 11.93
N THR A 255 -11.17 6.49 11.95
CA THR A 255 -10.33 6.34 10.74
C THR A 255 -10.66 5.08 9.95
N PHE A 256 -11.39 4.15 10.57
CA PHE A 256 -11.94 2.95 9.94
C PHE A 256 -13.37 3.24 9.49
N LEU A 257 -13.60 3.29 8.17
CA LEU A 257 -14.89 3.63 7.59
C LEU A 257 -15.81 2.40 7.56
N LYS A 258 -16.66 2.25 8.58
CA LYS A 258 -17.64 1.14 8.66
C LYS A 258 -18.56 1.09 7.44
N ASP A 259 -19.06 2.24 6.99
CA ASP A 259 -19.92 2.35 5.80
C ASP A 259 -19.25 1.78 4.54
N PHE A 260 -17.91 1.88 4.44
CA PHE A 260 -17.16 1.28 3.34
C PHE A 260 -17.13 -0.25 3.45
N GLU A 261 -16.94 -0.82 4.65
CA GLU A 261 -17.01 -2.27 4.85
C GLU A 261 -18.43 -2.83 4.67
N GLU A 262 -19.46 -2.08 5.05
CA GLU A 262 -20.85 -2.44 4.75
C GLU A 262 -21.11 -2.47 3.24
N TRP A 263 -20.58 -1.49 2.51
CA TRP A 263 -20.65 -1.48 1.05
C TRP A 263 -19.93 -2.69 0.45
N GLN A 264 -18.75 -3.04 0.94
CA GLN A 264 -18.03 -4.24 0.50
C GLN A 264 -18.84 -5.51 0.71
N LEU A 265 -19.41 -5.69 1.89
CA LEU A 265 -20.25 -6.85 2.21
C LEU A 265 -21.45 -6.96 1.26
N ARG A 266 -22.19 -5.84 1.06
CA ARG A 266 -23.35 -5.80 0.15
C ARG A 266 -22.98 -6.10 -1.32
N ASN A 267 -21.74 -5.81 -1.71
CA ASN A 267 -21.24 -6.00 -3.08
C ASN A 267 -20.33 -7.23 -3.23
N GLN A 268 -20.30 -8.13 -2.23
CA GLN A 268 -19.53 -9.38 -2.26
C GLN A 268 -18.01 -9.16 -2.38
N PHE A 269 -17.48 -8.12 -1.73
CA PHE A 269 -16.05 -7.81 -1.67
C PHE A 269 -15.39 -7.69 -3.06
N PRO A 270 -15.87 -6.78 -3.93
CA PRO A 270 -15.34 -6.68 -5.29
C PRO A 270 -13.86 -6.29 -5.27
N GLN A 271 -13.08 -6.88 -6.17
CA GLN A 271 -11.72 -6.41 -6.43
C GLN A 271 -11.79 -5.01 -7.05
N GLY A 272 -10.95 -4.10 -6.56
CA GLY A 272 -10.81 -2.77 -7.15
C GLY A 272 -10.24 -2.83 -8.57
N GLN A 273 -10.49 -1.76 -9.32
CA GLN A 273 -10.04 -1.57 -10.70
C GLN A 273 -9.26 -0.26 -10.81
N GLN A 274 -8.68 0.00 -11.98
CA GLN A 274 -7.99 1.26 -12.24
C GLN A 274 -8.93 2.45 -12.00
N PHE A 275 -8.48 3.40 -11.17
CA PHE A 275 -9.25 4.58 -10.79
C PHE A 275 -9.27 5.62 -11.91
N TYR A 276 -8.10 5.88 -12.49
CA TYR A 276 -7.94 6.84 -13.58
C TYR A 276 -7.24 6.19 -14.76
N THR A 277 -7.90 6.20 -15.92
CA THR A 277 -7.32 5.74 -17.19
C THR A 277 -6.61 6.90 -17.87
N TYR A 278 -5.30 6.79 -18.01
CA TYR A 278 -4.48 7.79 -18.67
C TYR A 278 -4.78 7.85 -20.18
N PRO A 279 -4.69 9.03 -20.82
CA PRO A 279 -4.90 9.18 -22.25
C PRO A 279 -3.86 8.41 -23.09
N GLN A 280 -4.12 8.27 -24.40
CA GLN A 280 -3.36 7.40 -25.30
C GLN A 280 -1.86 7.74 -25.39
N ASP A 281 -1.52 9.02 -25.28
CA ASP A 281 -0.13 9.51 -25.24
C ASP A 281 0.62 9.05 -23.97
N MET A 282 -0.12 8.75 -22.90
CA MET A 282 0.38 8.25 -21.62
C MET A 282 0.02 6.77 -21.38
N ALA A 283 -0.24 6.00 -22.44
CA ALA A 283 -0.72 4.61 -22.34
C ALA A 283 0.23 3.68 -21.55
N ASP A 284 1.51 4.02 -21.44
CA ASP A 284 2.49 3.29 -20.60
C ASP A 284 2.06 3.24 -19.13
N ALA A 285 1.47 4.32 -18.61
CA ALA A 285 0.95 4.36 -17.24
C ALA A 285 -0.14 3.29 -17.02
N ASN A 286 -1.07 3.17 -17.97
CA ASN A 286 -2.12 2.15 -17.93
C ASN A 286 -1.52 0.73 -17.99
N ARG A 287 -0.52 0.52 -18.85
CA ARG A 287 0.13 -0.79 -18.99
C ARG A 287 0.87 -1.20 -17.71
N MET A 288 1.63 -0.28 -17.11
CA MET A 288 2.30 -0.50 -15.82
C MET A 288 1.31 -0.87 -14.71
N LEU A 289 0.15 -0.21 -14.66
CA LEU A 289 -0.86 -0.48 -13.62
C LEU A 289 -1.58 -1.83 -13.83
N THR A 290 -1.90 -2.18 -15.08
CA THR A 290 -2.88 -3.25 -15.39
C THR A 290 -2.28 -4.59 -15.79
N GLN A 291 -1.05 -4.64 -16.33
CA GLN A 291 -0.45 -5.90 -16.80
C GLN A 291 0.10 -6.82 -15.69
N GLY A 292 -0.06 -6.43 -14.43
CA GLY A 292 0.43 -7.16 -13.26
C GLY A 292 1.79 -6.66 -12.80
N LEU A 293 2.00 -6.64 -11.48
CA LEU A 293 3.26 -6.17 -10.91
C LEU A 293 4.36 -7.22 -11.13
N PRO A 294 5.56 -6.81 -11.60
CA PRO A 294 6.70 -7.70 -11.64
C PRO A 294 7.00 -8.29 -10.26
N ARG A 295 7.57 -9.49 -10.27
CA ARG A 295 8.06 -10.11 -9.05
C ARG A 295 9.36 -9.43 -8.60
N ILE A 296 9.53 -9.21 -7.30
CA ILE A 296 10.79 -8.78 -6.71
C ILE A 296 11.82 -9.93 -6.69
N TYR A 297 13.08 -9.57 -6.91
CA TYR A 297 14.23 -10.43 -6.69
C TYR A 297 15.08 -9.84 -5.59
N ILE A 298 15.79 -10.71 -4.86
CA ILE A 298 16.59 -10.31 -3.72
C ILE A 298 18.04 -10.63 -4.02
N GLU A 299 18.90 -9.67 -3.72
CA GLU A 299 20.34 -9.80 -3.79
C GLU A 299 20.99 -9.51 -2.44
N LYS A 300 22.26 -9.92 -2.31
CA LYS A 300 23.06 -9.61 -1.13
C LYS A 300 23.74 -8.25 -1.31
N SER A 301 23.51 -7.35 -0.38
CA SER A 301 24.27 -6.11 -0.24
C SER A 301 25.04 -6.15 1.09
N GLY A 302 26.31 -6.53 1.00
CA GLY A 302 27.13 -6.78 2.19
C GLY A 302 26.59 -7.91 3.07
N ARG A 303 26.14 -7.57 4.29
CA ARG A 303 25.53 -8.52 5.25
C ARG A 303 24.02 -8.57 5.20
N ASP A 304 23.41 -7.68 4.41
CA ASP A 304 21.98 -7.52 4.33
C ASP A 304 21.47 -8.01 2.98
N LEU A 305 20.17 -8.23 2.95
CA LEU A 305 19.44 -8.56 1.74
C LEU A 305 18.71 -7.29 1.31
N VAL A 306 18.67 -7.04 0.00
CA VAL A 306 17.98 -5.90 -0.60
C VAL A 306 17.23 -6.36 -1.84
N ILE A 307 16.26 -5.56 -2.29
CA ILE A 307 15.59 -5.78 -3.58
C ILE A 307 16.59 -5.45 -4.69
N ASP A 308 16.67 -6.32 -5.70
CA ASP A 308 17.34 -6.05 -6.97
C ASP A 308 16.48 -5.06 -7.78
N VAL A 309 16.66 -3.77 -7.48
CA VAL A 309 15.86 -2.68 -8.05
C VAL A 309 16.09 -2.49 -9.54
N ASP A 310 17.27 -2.86 -10.04
CA ASP A 310 17.59 -2.75 -11.46
C ASP A 310 16.88 -3.83 -12.25
N ARG A 311 16.87 -5.08 -11.76
CA ARG A 311 16.06 -6.13 -12.35
C ARG A 311 14.57 -5.83 -12.27
N PHE A 312 14.08 -5.32 -11.13
CA PHE A 312 12.67 -4.92 -11.02
C PHE A 312 12.30 -3.84 -12.05
N ALA A 313 13.18 -2.85 -12.27
CA ALA A 313 12.97 -1.82 -13.29
C ALA A 313 13.00 -2.38 -14.72
N VAL A 314 13.90 -3.32 -15.01
CA VAL A 314 13.94 -4.03 -16.30
C VAL A 314 12.65 -4.82 -16.53
N ASP A 315 12.21 -5.61 -15.56
CA ASP A 315 11.00 -6.42 -15.67
C ASP A 315 9.75 -5.55 -15.81
N LEU A 316 9.67 -4.43 -15.08
CA LEU A 316 8.60 -3.44 -15.24
C LEU A 316 8.60 -2.80 -16.63
N SER A 317 9.78 -2.56 -17.20
CA SER A 317 9.93 -1.97 -18.53
C SER A 317 9.48 -2.90 -19.67
N GLN A 318 9.39 -4.21 -19.43
CA GLN A 318 8.88 -5.18 -20.40
C GLN A 318 7.36 -5.08 -20.60
N LEU A 319 6.64 -4.42 -19.69
CA LEU A 319 5.20 -4.17 -19.80
C LEU A 319 4.86 -3.04 -20.80
N ILE A 320 5.86 -2.25 -21.23
CA ILE A 320 5.65 -1.02 -22.03
C ILE A 320 6.41 -0.99 -23.36
#